data_AF-A0A8J5WVB2-F1
#
_entry.id   AF-A0A8J5WVB2-F1
#
_cell.length_a   1.000
_cell.length_b   1.000
_cell.length_c   1.000
_cell.angle_alpha   90.00
_cell.angle_beta   90.00
_cell.angle_gamma   90.00
#
_symmetry.space_group_name_H-M   'P 1'
#
loop_
_entity.id
_entity.type
_entity.pdbx_description
1 polymer ?
#
loop_
_entity_poly.entity_id
_entity_poly.type
_entity_poly.pdbx_seq_one_letter_code
_entity_poly.pdbx_strand_id
1 'polypeptide(L)'
;MANPEAAMEKKHDEAEKSACGGAGDPPPPLFFEVTCRSSGEVRRFAAGTTARYALHAVNRKLAPGAPAALHVEAVKDGEEPVSFGPNAPLADFGDGWKLQTLTEQDAPGAHQTPAAFDTKRDETKQPAKNPLDKETTAAYFIKIVLAFVFIFLLGGLFTYLLETLPDMIQLASAPESL
;
A
#
# COMPACT_ATOMS: atom_id res chain seq x y z
N MET A 1 74.78 -23.30 13.72
CA MET A 1 74.45 -23.43 12.30
C MET A 1 73.05 -22.86 12.09
N ALA A 2 72.91 -21.80 11.29
CA ALA A 2 71.64 -21.37 10.67
C ALA A 2 71.22 -22.43 9.61
N ASN A 3 70.02 -22.58 9.05
CA ASN A 3 68.83 -21.72 8.83
C ASN A 3 67.60 -22.66 8.48
N PRO A 4 66.46 -22.24 7.88
CA PRO A 4 65.12 -22.15 8.49
C PRO A 4 64.03 -22.87 7.64
N GLU A 5 62.76 -22.45 7.78
CA GLU A 5 61.69 -22.55 6.77
C GLU A 5 60.92 -23.88 6.65
N ALA A 6 59.79 -23.94 7.35
CA ALA A 6 58.57 -24.53 6.80
C ALA A 6 57.38 -23.82 7.47
N ALA A 7 57.13 -22.59 7.03
CA ALA A 7 55.86 -21.93 7.23
C ALA A 7 54.83 -22.51 6.24
N MET A 8 53.60 -22.61 6.71
CA MET A 8 52.33 -22.77 6.00
C MET A 8 51.83 -24.19 5.65
N GLU A 9 50.63 -24.44 6.20
CA GLU A 9 49.45 -24.99 5.52
C GLU A 9 49.04 -26.45 5.79
N LYS A 10 48.07 -26.60 6.71
CA LYS A 10 46.83 -27.42 6.63
C LYS A 10 46.27 -27.55 8.05
N LYS A 11 45.25 -26.79 8.47
CA LYS A 11 43.82 -26.78 8.08
C LYS A 11 43.17 -28.16 8.22
N HIS A 12 42.20 -28.21 9.13
CA HIS A 12 41.28 -29.32 9.47
C HIS A 12 41.92 -30.48 10.23
N ASP A 13 41.71 -30.50 11.55
CA ASP A 13 41.32 -31.69 12.32
C ASP A 13 41.17 -31.32 13.79
N GLU A 14 40.11 -30.59 14.15
CA GLU A 14 39.66 -30.43 15.55
C GLU A 14 38.27 -29.76 15.60
N ALA A 15 37.24 -30.49 15.17
CA ALA A 15 35.85 -30.23 15.58
C ALA A 15 34.93 -31.43 15.29
N GLU A 16 35.36 -32.65 15.60
CA GLU A 16 34.47 -33.80 15.70
C GLU A 16 34.43 -34.28 17.15
N LYS A 17 33.61 -33.61 17.97
CA LYS A 17 33.01 -34.18 19.18
C LYS A 17 31.92 -33.27 19.74
N SER A 18 30.69 -33.47 19.30
CA SER A 18 29.51 -33.32 20.15
C SER A 18 28.30 -34.00 19.51
N ALA A 19 28.37 -35.32 19.33
CA ALA A 19 27.18 -36.15 19.31
C ALA A 19 26.84 -36.51 20.76
N CYS A 20 25.95 -35.73 21.38
CA CYS A 20 25.24 -36.16 22.57
C CYS A 20 23.76 -35.88 22.34
N GLY A 21 23.01 -36.95 22.09
CA GLY A 21 21.56 -36.90 21.96
C GLY A 21 20.95 -36.53 23.31
N GLY A 22 20.46 -35.30 23.42
CA GLY A 22 19.33 -34.97 24.26
C GLY A 22 18.10 -34.92 23.36
N ALA A 23 17.03 -35.61 23.73
CA ALA A 23 15.70 -35.33 23.21
C ALA A 23 15.34 -33.90 23.63
N GLY A 24 15.76 -32.93 22.82
CA GLY A 24 15.60 -31.51 23.11
C GLY A 24 14.13 -31.15 23.06
N ASP A 25 13.69 -30.32 24.00
CA ASP A 25 12.44 -29.59 23.90
C ASP A 25 12.30 -29.01 22.48
N PRO A 26 11.09 -29.01 21.90
CA PRO A 26 10.88 -28.40 20.60
C PRO A 26 11.39 -26.96 20.65
N PRO A 27 12.10 -26.48 19.60
CA PRO A 27 12.59 -25.12 19.57
C PRO A 27 11.43 -24.16 19.86
N PRO A 28 11.66 -23.09 20.65
CA PRO A 28 10.61 -22.16 21.01
C PRO A 28 9.93 -21.63 19.75
N PRO A 29 8.60 -21.44 19.77
CA PRO A 29 7.86 -20.99 18.59
C PRO A 29 8.45 -19.68 18.06
N LEU A 30 8.80 -19.66 16.77
CA LEU A 30 9.28 -18.46 16.09
C LEU A 30 8.15 -17.41 16.04
N PHE A 31 8.46 -16.21 16.52
CA PHE A 31 7.59 -15.06 16.42
C PHE A 31 8.36 -13.84 15.94
N PHE A 32 7.65 -12.92 15.29
CA PHE A 32 8.15 -11.64 14.84
C PHE A 32 7.55 -10.51 15.67
N GLU A 33 8.37 -9.54 16.05
CA GLU A 33 7.94 -8.34 16.76
C GLU A 33 7.81 -7.18 15.78
N VAL A 34 6.63 -6.58 15.70
CA VAL A 34 6.39 -5.37 14.91
C VAL A 34 6.12 -4.22 15.87
N THR A 35 6.92 -3.16 15.76
CA THR A 35 6.76 -1.93 16.54
C THR A 35 5.82 -0.97 15.81
N CYS A 36 4.73 -0.58 16.45
CA CYS A 36 3.84 0.45 15.92
C CYS A 36 4.47 1.83 16.10
N ARG A 37 4.82 2.50 15.00
CA ARG A 37 5.53 3.79 15.07
C ARG A 37 4.68 4.92 15.67
N SER A 38 3.37 4.94 15.43
CA SER A 38 2.48 5.97 16.00
C SER A 38 2.25 5.81 17.51
N SER A 39 2.30 4.59 18.04
CA SER A 39 2.02 4.33 19.47
C SER A 39 3.24 3.90 20.29
N GLY A 40 4.33 3.49 19.64
CA GLY A 40 5.48 2.84 20.28
C GLY A 40 5.22 1.40 20.75
N GLU A 41 4.00 0.88 20.64
CA GLU A 41 3.68 -0.46 21.12
C GLU A 41 4.30 -1.55 20.25
N VAL A 42 4.83 -2.59 20.89
CA VAL A 42 5.38 -3.78 20.22
C VAL A 42 4.35 -4.90 20.23
N ARG A 43 4.15 -5.56 19.08
CA ARG A 43 3.23 -6.70 18.94
C ARG A 43 3.93 -7.91 18.35
N ARG A 44 3.65 -9.08 18.92
CA ARG A 44 4.19 -10.37 18.51
C ARG A 44 3.24 -11.09 17.55
N PHE A 45 3.81 -11.62 16.48
CA PHE A 45 3.11 -12.36 15.43
C PHE A 45 3.78 -13.70 15.21
N ALA A 46 2.99 -14.77 15.00
CA ALA A 46 3.55 -16.07 14.68
C ALA A 46 4.22 -16.07 13.30
N ALA A 47 5.19 -16.96 13.10
CA ALA A 47 5.79 -17.20 11.80
C ALA A 47 4.72 -17.50 10.72
N GLY A 48 4.92 -16.96 9.51
CA GLY A 48 3.96 -17.07 8.40
C GLY A 48 2.81 -16.06 8.41
N THR A 49 2.72 -15.21 9.44
CA THR A 49 1.76 -14.08 9.43
C THR A 49 2.05 -13.14 8.26
N THR A 50 1.02 -12.76 7.51
CA THR A 50 1.16 -11.78 6.42
C THR A 50 1.23 -10.35 6.95
N ALA A 51 1.94 -9.48 6.22
CA ALA A 51 2.03 -8.06 6.55
C ALA A 51 0.64 -7.40 6.62
N ARG A 52 -0.31 -7.78 5.75
CA ARG A 52 -1.71 -7.32 5.81
C ARG A 52 -2.37 -7.66 7.15
N TYR A 53 -2.24 -8.90 7.62
CA TYR A 53 -2.85 -9.30 8.88
C TYR A 53 -2.19 -8.58 10.07
N ALA A 54 -0.86 -8.48 10.06
CA ALA A 54 -0.12 -7.75 11.08
C ALA A 54 -0.57 -6.28 11.16
N LEU A 55 -0.68 -5.62 10.00
CA LEU A 55 -1.15 -4.23 9.90
C LEU A 55 -2.58 -4.06 10.43
N HIS A 56 -3.50 -4.94 10.04
CA HIS A 56 -4.86 -4.95 10.55
C HIS A 56 -4.90 -5.11 12.07
N ALA A 57 -4.13 -6.06 12.61
CA ALA A 57 -4.05 -6.31 14.03
C ALA A 57 -3.44 -5.13 14.80
N VAL A 58 -2.46 -4.42 14.21
CA VAL A 58 -1.90 -3.17 14.76
C VAL A 58 -2.97 -2.08 14.81
N ASN A 59 -3.56 -1.73 13.66
CA ASN A 59 -4.52 -0.65 13.52
C ASN A 59 -5.76 -0.82 14.42
N ARG A 60 -6.21 -2.07 14.63
CA ARG A 60 -7.39 -2.36 15.46
C ARG A 60 -7.23 -1.97 16.94
N LYS A 61 -6.00 -1.90 17.46
CA LYS A 61 -5.78 -1.47 18.85
C LYS A 61 -5.03 -0.15 18.96
N LEU A 62 -5.17 0.72 17.96
CA LEU A 62 -4.73 2.11 18.09
C LEU A 62 -5.71 2.88 18.98
N ALA A 63 -5.18 3.84 19.74
CA ALA A 63 -6.02 4.79 20.46
C ALA A 63 -6.84 5.64 19.47
N PRO A 64 -8.06 6.08 19.84
CA PRO A 64 -8.84 6.98 19.01
C PRO A 64 -8.04 8.24 18.64
N GLY A 65 -7.95 8.55 17.34
CA GLY A 65 -7.20 9.69 16.82
C GLY A 65 -5.72 9.46 16.56
N ALA A 66 -5.16 8.28 16.90
CA ALA A 66 -3.79 7.94 16.51
C ALA A 66 -3.69 7.68 15.00
N PRO A 67 -2.60 8.12 14.32
CA PRO A 67 -2.39 7.85 12.90
C PRO A 67 -2.37 6.35 12.59
N ALA A 68 -3.13 5.95 11.58
CA ALA A 68 -3.16 4.58 11.11
C ALA A 68 -1.82 4.21 10.45
N ALA A 69 -1.37 2.98 10.71
CA ALA A 69 -0.24 2.40 10.00
C ALA A 69 -0.65 2.08 8.55
N LEU A 70 0.23 2.39 7.61
CA LEU A 70 0.06 2.17 6.17
C LEU A 70 0.61 0.84 5.69
N HIS A 71 1.82 0.49 6.13
CA HIS A 71 2.46 -0.78 5.83
C HIS A 71 3.50 -1.13 6.90
N VAL A 72 4.00 -2.36 6.84
CA VAL A 72 5.10 -2.84 7.67
C VAL A 72 6.40 -2.73 6.87
N GLU A 73 7.45 -2.28 7.49
CA GLU A 73 8.81 -2.18 6.94
C GLU A 73 9.82 -2.81 7.91
N ALA A 74 10.90 -3.36 7.36
CA ALA A 74 12.09 -3.70 8.13
C ALA A 74 13.04 -2.51 8.04
N VAL A 75 13.54 -2.02 9.18
CA VAL A 75 14.46 -0.89 9.21
C VAL A 75 15.74 -1.26 9.94
N LYS A 76 16.84 -0.66 9.52
CA LYS A 76 18.15 -0.73 10.15
C LYS A 76 18.86 0.61 10.00
N ASP A 77 19.59 1.02 11.02
CA ASP A 77 20.20 2.36 11.05
C ASP A 77 21.24 2.52 9.93
N GLY A 78 21.07 3.56 9.12
CA GLY A 78 21.94 3.86 7.98
C GLY A 78 21.67 3.03 6.71
N GLU A 79 20.65 2.16 6.72
CA GLU A 79 20.23 1.37 5.57
C GLU A 79 18.83 1.75 5.08
N GLU A 80 18.56 1.50 3.80
CA GLU A 80 17.24 1.74 3.20
C GLU A 80 16.20 0.74 3.76
N PRO A 81 15.02 1.21 4.22
CA PRO A 81 13.95 0.32 4.69
C PRO A 81 13.48 -0.70 3.65
N VAL A 82 13.21 -1.92 4.10
CA VAL A 82 12.59 -2.96 3.27
C VAL A 82 11.08 -2.98 3.50
N SER A 83 10.31 -2.51 2.51
CA SER A 83 8.84 -2.51 2.57
C SER A 83 8.25 -3.89 2.30
N PHE A 84 7.26 -4.30 3.12
CA PHE A 84 6.52 -5.55 2.90
C PHE A 84 5.24 -5.32 2.08
N GLY A 85 5.09 -6.07 0.98
CA GLY A 85 3.81 -6.15 0.28
C GLY A 85 2.72 -6.80 1.14
N PRO A 86 1.43 -6.54 0.89
CA PRO A 86 0.33 -6.98 1.76
C PRO A 86 0.24 -8.51 1.95
N ASN A 87 0.59 -9.27 0.91
CA ASN A 87 0.55 -10.74 0.96
C ASN A 87 1.89 -11.36 1.39
N ALA A 88 2.95 -10.55 1.58
CA ALA A 88 4.25 -11.06 2.00
C ALA A 88 4.17 -11.53 3.45
N PRO A 89 4.73 -12.71 3.78
CA PRO A 89 4.92 -13.10 5.17
C PRO A 89 5.93 -12.14 5.84
N LEU A 90 5.74 -11.88 7.13
CA LEU A 90 6.76 -11.24 7.94
C LEU A 90 8.03 -12.11 7.92
N ALA A 91 9.18 -11.45 7.85
CA ALA A 91 10.48 -12.08 7.75
C ALA A 91 11.48 -11.37 8.64
N ASP A 92 12.44 -12.13 9.15
CA ASP A 92 13.61 -11.61 9.84
C ASP A 92 14.73 -11.39 8.82
N PHE A 93 15.35 -10.21 8.87
CA PHE A 93 16.48 -9.82 8.01
C PHE A 93 17.83 -9.92 8.74
N GLY A 94 17.84 -10.42 9.97
CA GLY A 94 19.03 -10.65 10.78
C GLY A 94 19.43 -9.44 11.62
N ASP A 95 20.68 -9.46 12.11
CA ASP A 95 21.14 -8.53 13.14
C ASP A 95 20.98 -7.05 12.77
N GLY A 96 20.35 -6.31 13.68
CA GLY A 96 20.12 -4.87 13.56
C GLY A 96 18.86 -4.49 12.78
N TRP A 97 18.17 -5.44 12.15
CA TRP A 97 16.88 -5.20 11.52
C TRP A 97 15.74 -5.28 12.54
N LYS A 98 14.82 -4.32 12.50
CA LYS A 98 13.60 -4.32 13.30
C LYS A 98 12.39 -4.10 12.40
N LEU A 99 11.30 -4.82 12.67
CA LEU A 99 10.05 -4.59 11.96
C LEU A 99 9.30 -3.45 12.65
N GLN A 100 8.85 -2.49 11.85
CA GLN A 100 8.03 -1.39 12.32
C GLN A 100 6.94 -1.04 11.32
N THR A 101 5.95 -0.28 11.77
CA THR A 101 4.94 0.27 10.87
C THR A 101 5.31 1.66 10.39
N LEU A 102 5.03 1.96 9.12
CA LEU A 102 5.08 3.34 8.62
C LEU A 102 3.71 4.01 8.73
N THR A 103 3.68 5.31 9.01
CA THR A 103 2.45 6.14 9.02
C THR A 103 2.50 7.21 7.93
N GLU A 104 1.35 7.82 7.59
CA GLU A 104 1.29 8.92 6.61
C GLU A 104 2.18 10.12 6.97
N GLN A 105 2.39 10.37 8.27
CA GLN A 105 3.22 11.48 8.74
C GLN A 105 4.71 11.25 8.46
N ASP A 106 5.09 10.00 8.28
CA ASP A 106 6.47 9.57 8.11
C ASP A 106 6.83 9.28 6.64
N ALA A 107 5.84 9.23 5.75
CA ALA A 107 6.03 8.97 4.33
C ALA A 107 6.44 10.27 3.60
N PRO A 108 7.69 10.39 3.11
CA PRO A 108 8.11 11.58 2.37
C PRO A 108 7.37 11.60 1.01
N GLY A 109 6.46 12.56 0.81
CA GLY A 109 5.93 12.88 -0.51
C GLY A 109 4.77 12.02 -1.04
N ALA A 110 4.03 11.29 -0.20
CA ALA A 110 2.80 10.62 -0.64
C ALA A 110 1.62 11.61 -0.74
N HIS A 111 1.67 12.51 -1.72
CA HIS A 111 0.43 13.02 -2.30
C HIS A 111 -0.33 11.82 -2.87
N GLN A 112 -1.41 11.42 -2.18
CA GLN A 112 -2.53 10.63 -2.70
C GLN A 112 -2.14 9.52 -3.67
N THR A 113 -1.59 8.42 -3.16
CA THR A 113 -1.77 7.15 -3.86
C THR A 113 -3.15 6.64 -3.46
N PRO A 114 -4.17 6.63 -4.35
CA PRO A 114 -5.44 6.01 -4.00
C PRO A 114 -5.15 4.55 -3.67
N ALA A 115 -5.68 4.10 -2.53
CA ALA A 115 -5.67 2.72 -2.10
C ALA A 115 -6.38 1.85 -3.17
N ALA A 116 -5.63 1.45 -4.19
CA ALA A 116 -6.03 0.54 -5.24
C ALA A 116 -5.00 -0.57 -5.34
N PHE A 117 -4.73 -1.25 -4.22
CA PHE A 117 -4.40 -2.67 -4.30
C PHE A 117 -5.69 -3.46 -4.05
N ASP A 118 -6.57 -3.31 -5.02
CA ASP A 118 -7.88 -3.94 -5.11
C ASP A 118 -7.66 -5.44 -5.36
N THR A 119 -7.57 -6.22 -4.28
CA THR A 119 -7.65 -7.68 -4.36
C THR A 119 -9.13 -8.03 -4.30
N LYS A 120 -9.82 -7.86 -5.43
CA LYS A 120 -11.18 -8.35 -5.59
C LYS A 120 -11.12 -9.87 -5.68
N ARG A 121 -11.57 -10.58 -4.64
CA ARG A 121 -12.30 -11.88 -4.67
C ARG A 121 -12.36 -12.50 -3.28
N ASP A 122 -13.47 -12.30 -2.58
CA ASP A 122 -14.30 -13.43 -2.12
C ASP A 122 -15.73 -12.94 -1.85
N GLU A 123 -16.67 -13.46 -2.64
CA GLU A 123 -18.11 -13.32 -2.42
C GLU A 123 -18.51 -14.38 -1.42
N THR A 124 -18.92 -14.00 -0.21
CA THR A 124 -20.10 -14.51 0.53
C THR A 124 -19.99 -14.11 1.99
N LYS A 125 -20.59 -12.96 2.33
CA LYS A 125 -21.28 -12.60 3.59
C LYS A 125 -21.21 -11.07 3.78
N GLN A 126 -22.30 -10.40 3.46
CA GLN A 126 -22.68 -9.17 4.17
C GLN A 126 -22.77 -9.50 5.67
N PRO A 127 -22.41 -8.59 6.60
CA PRO A 127 -23.11 -7.31 6.73
C PRO A 127 -22.28 -6.12 7.24
N ALA A 128 -22.41 -4.96 6.58
CA ALA A 128 -22.53 -3.63 7.17
C ALA A 128 -22.40 -2.62 6.03
N LYS A 129 -23.53 -2.02 5.65
CA LYS A 129 -23.57 -0.97 4.62
C LYS A 129 -23.07 0.30 5.30
N ASN A 130 -21.80 0.65 5.13
CA ASN A 130 -21.33 1.97 5.51
C ASN A 130 -22.00 2.99 4.57
N PRO A 131 -22.63 4.05 5.10
CA PRO A 131 -23.29 5.07 4.27
C PRO A 131 -22.31 5.92 3.44
N LEU A 132 -21.00 5.80 3.66
CA LEU A 132 -19.97 6.64 3.05
C LEU A 132 -19.65 6.27 1.58
N ASP A 133 -19.80 5.00 1.21
CA ASP A 133 -19.42 4.50 -0.14
C ASP A 133 -20.45 4.88 -1.22
N LYS A 134 -21.69 5.17 -0.79
CA LYS A 134 -22.77 5.62 -1.68
C LYS A 134 -22.66 7.09 -2.03
N GLU A 135 -22.10 7.89 -1.13
CA GLU A 135 -22.01 9.34 -1.31
C GLU A 135 -21.05 9.70 -2.45
N THR A 136 -19.93 8.99 -2.56
CA THR A 136 -18.96 9.18 -3.65
C THR A 136 -19.53 8.72 -4.99
N THR A 137 -20.12 7.53 -5.05
CA THR A 137 -20.70 6.98 -6.29
C THR A 137 -21.87 7.82 -6.82
N ALA A 138 -22.75 8.30 -5.93
CA ALA A 138 -23.85 9.18 -6.29
C ALA A 138 -23.35 10.53 -6.81
N ALA A 139 -22.32 11.11 -6.19
CA ALA A 139 -21.71 12.36 -6.64
C ALA A 139 -21.12 12.23 -8.05
N TYR A 140 -20.45 11.11 -8.38
CA TYR A 140 -19.97 10.86 -9.74
C TYR A 140 -21.10 10.69 -10.75
N PHE A 141 -22.15 9.96 -10.40
CA PHE A 141 -23.31 9.78 -11.28
C PHE A 141 -24.00 11.12 -11.59
N ILE A 142 -24.22 11.96 -10.58
CA ILE A 142 -24.80 13.30 -10.75
C ILE A 142 -23.91 14.18 -11.63
N LYS A 143 -22.59 14.15 -11.42
CA LYS A 143 -21.63 14.88 -12.27
C LYS A 143 -21.71 14.45 -13.73
N ILE A 144 -21.82 13.15 -14.00
CA ILE A 144 -21.92 12.62 -15.36
C ILE A 144 -23.24 13.07 -16.01
N VAL A 145 -24.37 12.94 -15.32
CA VAL A 145 -25.67 13.38 -15.84
C VAL A 145 -25.66 14.89 -16.13
N LEU A 146 -25.09 15.70 -15.24
CA LEU A 146 -24.98 17.15 -15.45
C LEU A 146 -24.13 17.49 -16.67
N ALA A 147 -23.01 16.79 -16.86
CA ALA A 147 -22.16 16.96 -18.04
C ALA A 147 -22.92 16.62 -19.33
N PHE A 148 -23.71 15.53 -19.35
CA PHE A 148 -24.53 15.20 -20.50
C PHE A 148 -25.57 16.27 -20.79
N VAL A 149 -26.31 16.76 -19.79
CA VAL A 149 -27.27 17.86 -19.97
C VAL A 149 -26.59 19.08 -20.57
N PHE A 150 -25.41 19.46 -20.06
CA PHE A 150 -24.65 20.59 -20.59
C PHE A 150 -24.22 20.36 -22.05
N ILE A 151 -23.71 19.18 -22.39
CA ILE A 151 -23.33 18.83 -23.76
C ILE A 151 -24.53 18.86 -24.70
N PHE A 152 -25.70 18.36 -24.28
CA PHE A 152 -26.92 18.40 -25.10
C PHE A 152 -27.44 19.83 -25.30
N LEU A 153 -27.39 20.68 -24.26
CA LEU A 153 -27.77 22.08 -24.39
C LEU A 153 -26.81 22.85 -25.31
N LEU A 154 -25.50 22.67 -25.11
CA LEU A 154 -24.49 23.36 -25.91
C LEU A 154 -24.47 22.84 -27.36
N GLY A 155 -24.56 21.53 -27.53
CA GLY A 155 -24.64 20.88 -28.84
C GLY A 155 -25.93 21.24 -29.58
N GLY A 156 -27.08 21.20 -28.90
CA GLY A 156 -28.36 21.60 -29.49
C GLY A 156 -28.41 23.08 -29.85
N LEU A 157 -27.90 23.97 -29.00
CA LEU A 157 -27.78 25.40 -29.29
C LEU A 157 -26.82 25.64 -30.48
N PHE A 158 -25.70 24.93 -30.53
CA PHE A 158 -24.76 25.02 -31.63
C PHE A 158 -25.39 24.53 -32.95
N THR A 159 -26.09 23.40 -32.93
CA THR A 159 -26.84 22.90 -34.10
C THR A 159 -27.92 23.90 -34.53
N TYR A 160 -28.66 24.49 -33.58
CA TYR A 160 -29.65 25.51 -33.87
C TYR A 160 -29.03 26.75 -34.54
N LEU A 161 -27.88 27.23 -34.03
CA LEU A 161 -27.13 28.32 -34.66
C LEU A 161 -26.68 27.95 -36.07
N LEU A 162 -26.15 26.74 -36.29
CA LEU A 162 -25.75 26.24 -37.61
C LEU A 162 -26.93 26.15 -38.58
N GLU A 163 -28.11 25.76 -38.11
CA GLU A 163 -29.36 25.72 -38.90
C GLU A 163 -29.85 27.11 -39.26
N THR A 164 -29.66 28.10 -38.37
CA THR A 164 -30.16 29.47 -38.56
C THR A 164 -29.18 30.35 -39.35
N LEU A 165 -27.89 29.98 -39.42
CA LEU A 165 -26.85 30.72 -40.17
C LEU A 165 -27.18 30.89 -41.66
N PRO A 166 -27.61 29.86 -42.41
CA PRO A 166 -28.00 29.99 -43.82
C PRO A 166 -29.11 31.04 -44.04
N ASP A 167 -30.12 31.07 -43.16
CA ASP A 167 -31.26 31.98 -43.29
C ASP A 167 -30.86 33.42 -42.95
N MET A 168 -30.00 33.61 -41.94
CA MET A 168 -29.48 34.94 -41.60
C MET A 168 -28.58 35.52 -42.69
N ILE A 169 -27.77 34.68 -43.35
CA ILE A 169 -26.93 35.10 -44.48
C ILE A 169 -27.80 35.50 -45.67
N GLN A 170 -28.89 34.76 -45.93
CA GLN A 170 -29.83 35.10 -46.99
C GLN A 170 -30.59 36.41 -46.70
N LEU A 171 -31.05 36.63 -45.47
CA LEU A 171 -31.74 37.86 -45.07
C LEU A 171 -30.85 39.10 -45.15
N ALA A 172 -29.55 38.97 -44.86
CA ALA A 172 -28.56 40.04 -45.03
C ALA A 172 -28.23 40.34 -46.51
N SER A 173 -28.50 39.40 -47.41
CA SER A 173 -28.21 39.51 -48.85
C SER A 173 -29.38 39.97 -49.70
N ALA A 174 -30.58 40.11 -49.13
CA ALA A 174 -31.76 40.61 -49.84
C ALA A 174 -31.68 42.15 -49.95
N PRO A 175 -31.45 42.73 -51.15
CA PRO A 175 -31.51 44.17 -51.31
C PRO A 175 -32.94 44.64 -51.10
N GLU A 176 -33.10 45.60 -50.19
CA GLU A 176 -34.32 46.38 -50.00
C GLU A 176 -34.72 46.96 -51.36
N SER A 177 -35.74 46.36 -51.99
CA SER A 177 -36.24 46.78 -53.29
C SER A 177 -37.29 47.87 -53.05
N LEU A 178 -36.84 49.12 -53.03
CA LEU A 178 -37.64 50.33 -53.26
C LEU A 178 -37.61 50.69 -54.75
#